data_AF-A0A9E3BI70-F1
#
_entry.id   AF-A0A9E3BI70-F1
#
_cell.length_a   1.000
_cell.length_b   1.000
_cell.length_c   1.000
_cell.angle_alpha   90.00
_cell.angle_beta   90.00
_cell.angle_gamma   90.00
#
_symmetry.space_group_name_H-M   'P 1'
#
loop_
_entity.id
_entity.type
_entity.pdbx_description
1 polymer ?
#
loop_
_entity_poly.entity_id
_entity_poly.type
_entity_poly.pdbx_seq_one_letter_code
_entity_poly.pdbx_strand_id
1 'polypeptide(L)'
;VALVDDGTISTAAGRTVVAELTRDGGDPREIVERRGLRQVSDEGALAPVVEQVVAASAAKAAEYRSGKTGLMGFFVGQVMRQTGGTANPELVRRLLEQRLDG
;
A
#
# COMPACT_ATOMS: atom_id res chain seq x y z
N VAL A 1 -14.89 -0.48 10.80
CA VAL A 1 -14.49 0.82 11.40
C VAL A 1 -14.73 1.81 10.30
N ALA A 2 -15.61 2.80 10.49
CA ALA A 2 -16.09 3.64 9.38
C ALA A 2 -14.98 4.18 8.45
N LEU A 3 -13.79 4.50 9.00
CA LEU A 3 -12.62 4.99 8.26
C LEU A 3 -11.94 3.96 7.34
N VAL A 4 -12.07 2.66 7.62
CA VAL A 4 -11.62 1.60 6.71
C VAL A 4 -12.66 1.40 5.62
N ASP A 5 -13.94 1.44 5.99
CA ASP A 5 -15.07 1.18 5.09
C ASP A 5 -15.23 2.31 4.05
N ASP A 6 -14.89 3.56 4.39
CA ASP A 6 -14.89 4.71 3.49
C ASP A 6 -13.58 4.92 2.71
N GLY A 7 -12.58 4.05 2.91
CA GLY A 7 -11.29 4.10 2.22
C GLY A 7 -10.31 5.16 2.74
N THR A 8 -10.63 5.88 3.82
CA THR A 8 -9.71 6.87 4.43
C THR A 8 -8.41 6.23 4.89
N ILE A 9 -8.47 5.01 5.42
CA ILE A 9 -7.30 4.25 5.87
C ILE A 9 -7.36 2.79 5.42
N SER A 10 -6.20 2.12 5.36
CA SER A 10 -6.14 0.68 5.07
C SER A 10 -6.59 -0.17 6.28
N THR A 11 -6.94 -1.43 6.05
CA THR A 11 -7.25 -2.38 7.15
C THR A 11 -6.10 -2.51 8.15
N ALA A 12 -4.85 -2.43 7.68
CA ALA A 12 -3.67 -2.46 8.53
C ALA A 12 -3.61 -1.21 9.43
N ALA A 13 -3.80 -0.02 8.86
CA ALA A 13 -3.90 1.23 9.60
C ALA A 13 -5.08 1.22 10.59
N GLY A 14 -6.23 0.65 10.22
CA GLY A 14 -7.38 0.48 11.12
C GLY A 14 -7.04 -0.32 12.38
N ARG A 15 -6.21 -1.37 12.27
CA ARG A 15 -5.73 -2.11 13.45
C ARG A 15 -4.85 -1.24 14.36
N THR A 16 -3.98 -0.40 13.78
CA THR A 16 -3.17 0.55 14.55
C THR A 16 -4.03 1.57 15.28
N VAL A 17 -5.04 2.13 14.61
CA VAL A 17 -5.98 3.09 15.22
C VAL A 17 -6.74 2.44 16.38
N VAL A 18 -7.28 1.24 16.19
CA VAL A 18 -8.01 0.51 17.26
C VAL A 18 -7.10 0.21 18.45
N ALA A 19 -5.85 -0.18 18.21
CA ALA A 19 -4.89 -0.45 19.28
C ALA A 19 -4.60 0.80 20.11
N GLU A 20 -4.44 1.96 19.46
CA GLU A 20 -4.21 3.24 20.14
C GLU A 20 -5.44 3.71 20.91
N LEU A 21 -6.63 3.63 20.30
CA LEU A 21 -7.90 3.95 20.98
C LEU A 21 -8.12 3.10 22.24
N THR A 22 -7.80 1.82 22.18
CA THR A 22 -7.96 0.91 23.32
C THR A 22 -6.98 1.24 24.44
N ARG A 23 -5.78 1.75 24.11
CA ARG A 23 -4.72 2.00 25.08
C ARG A 23 -4.82 3.40 25.70
N ASP A 24 -5.02 4.40 24.86
CA ASP A 24 -4.85 5.81 25.21
C ASP A 24 -6.15 6.62 25.01
N GLY A 25 -7.20 6.02 24.40
CA GLY A 25 -8.45 6.71 24.07
C GLY A 25 -8.33 7.72 22.94
N GLY A 26 -9.30 8.62 22.83
CA GLY A 26 -9.29 9.75 21.89
C GLY A 26 -10.15 9.58 20.64
N ASP A 27 -9.92 10.45 19.65
CA ASP A 27 -10.66 10.46 18.39
C ASP A 27 -9.92 9.67 17.29
N PRO A 28 -10.59 8.73 16.60
CA PRO A 28 -9.98 7.93 15.54
C PRO A 28 -9.39 8.77 14.38
N ARG A 29 -10.03 9.88 13.99
CA ARG A 29 -9.54 10.73 12.88
C ARG A 29 -8.31 11.50 13.29
N GLU A 30 -8.26 12.00 14.51
CA GLU A 30 -7.06 12.66 15.03
C GLU A 30 -5.86 11.71 15.08
N ILE A 31 -6.07 10.45 15.46
CA ILE A 31 -5.02 9.42 15.44
C ILE A 31 -4.53 9.19 14.01
N VAL A 32 -5.44 9.09 13.04
CA VAL A 32 -5.09 8.90 11.62
C VAL A 32 -4.22 10.04 11.11
N GLU A 33 -4.61 11.29 11.35
CA GLU A 33 -3.86 12.46 10.88
C GLU A 33 -2.51 12.57 11.60
N ARG A 34 -2.47 12.42 12.94
CA ARG A 34 -1.24 12.48 13.74
C ARG A 34 -0.23 11.41 13.36
N ARG A 35 -0.69 10.21 12.99
CA ARG A 35 0.15 9.07 12.62
C ARG A 35 0.43 9.00 11.12
N GLY A 36 -0.15 9.89 10.30
CA GLY A 36 -0.01 9.85 8.84
C GLY A 36 -0.55 8.56 8.22
N LEU A 37 -1.63 8.00 8.77
CA LEU A 37 -2.18 6.70 8.36
C LEU A 37 -3.16 6.79 7.18
N ARG A 38 -3.38 8.00 6.67
CA ARG A 38 -4.30 8.25 5.56
C ARG A 38 -3.84 7.48 4.32
N GLN A 39 -4.79 6.81 3.68
CA GLN A 39 -4.52 6.03 2.50
C GLN A 39 -4.11 6.95 1.33
N VAL A 40 -3.02 6.61 0.66
CA VAL A 40 -2.57 7.27 -0.56
C VAL A 40 -3.20 6.54 -1.75
N SER A 41 -4.16 7.20 -2.39
CA SER A 41 -4.88 6.71 -3.58
C SER A 41 -4.64 7.60 -4.80
N ASP A 42 -3.48 8.26 -4.86
CA ASP A 42 -3.06 9.11 -5.96
C ASP A 42 -2.08 8.37 -6.87
N GLU A 43 -2.44 8.23 -8.15
CA GLU A 43 -1.59 7.55 -9.15
C GLU A 43 -0.26 8.27 -9.34
N GLY A 44 -0.24 9.60 -9.34
CA GLY A 44 0.97 10.40 -9.51
C GLY A 44 1.98 10.19 -8.37
N ALA A 45 1.51 9.97 -7.15
CA ALA A 45 2.33 9.69 -5.98
C ALA A 45 2.80 8.23 -5.95
N LEU A 46 1.97 7.28 -6.40
CA LEU A 46 2.30 5.85 -6.33
C LEU A 46 3.12 5.33 -7.52
N ALA A 47 2.92 5.87 -8.72
CA ALA A 47 3.63 5.42 -9.92
C ALA A 47 5.17 5.49 -9.77
N PRO A 48 5.77 6.57 -9.22
CA PRO A 48 7.22 6.62 -9.00
C PRO A 48 7.71 5.55 -8.01
N VAL A 49 6.92 5.21 -6.99
CA VAL A 49 7.26 4.17 -6.02
C VAL A 49 7.22 2.80 -6.68
N VAL A 50 6.19 2.54 -7.50
CA VAL A 50 6.06 1.31 -8.28
C VAL A 50 7.26 1.12 -9.21
N GLU A 51 7.64 2.17 -9.96
CA GLU A 51 8.84 2.14 -10.82
C GLU A 51 10.11 1.80 -10.04
N GLN A 52 10.32 2.45 -8.89
CA GLN A 52 11.47 2.19 -8.03
C GLN A 52 11.52 0.75 -7.54
N VAL A 53 10.38 0.20 -7.08
CA VAL A 53 10.28 -1.19 -6.61
C VAL A 53 10.58 -2.18 -7.74
N VAL A 54 10.02 -1.96 -8.94
CA VAL A 54 10.25 -2.82 -10.10
C VAL A 54 11.71 -2.76 -10.53
N ALA A 55 12.30 -1.56 -10.59
CA ALA A 55 13.71 -1.36 -10.93
C ALA A 55 14.65 -2.01 -9.90
N ALA A 56 14.38 -1.84 -8.60
CA ALA A 56 15.14 -2.47 -7.52
C ALA A 56 15.02 -3.99 -7.51
N SER A 57 13.97 -4.54 -8.11
CA SER A 57 13.69 -5.99 -8.19
C SER A 57 13.72 -6.52 -9.63
N ALA A 58 14.61 -5.99 -10.48
CA ALA A 58 14.64 -6.31 -11.91
C ALA A 58 14.70 -7.82 -12.22
N ALA A 59 15.46 -8.60 -11.44
CA ALA A 59 15.51 -10.06 -11.61
C ALA A 59 14.15 -10.73 -11.38
N LYS A 60 13.42 -10.33 -10.34
CA LYS A 60 12.07 -10.83 -10.06
C LYS A 60 11.06 -10.34 -11.09
N ALA A 61 11.26 -9.15 -11.67
CA ALA A 61 10.40 -8.63 -12.72
C ALA A 61 10.56 -9.46 -14.00
N ALA A 62 11.78 -9.93 -14.30
CA ALA A 62 12.03 -10.88 -15.39
C ALA A 62 11.37 -12.24 -15.11
N GLU A 63 11.47 -12.76 -13.89
CA GLU A 63 10.79 -14.01 -13.51
C GLU A 63 9.26 -13.92 -13.57
N TYR A 64 8.69 -12.78 -13.17
CA TYR A 64 7.26 -12.54 -13.30
C TYR A 64 6.85 -12.58 -14.78
N ARG A 65 7.58 -11.87 -15.63
CA ARG A 65 7.36 -11.85 -17.09
C ARG A 65 7.59 -13.19 -17.77
N SER A 66 8.40 -14.08 -17.19
CA SER A 66 8.54 -15.47 -17.65
C SER A 66 7.40 -16.40 -17.19
N GLY A 67 6.33 -15.85 -16.60
CA GLY A 67 5.14 -16.60 -16.20
C GLY A 67 5.03 -16.92 -14.71
N LYS A 68 5.97 -16.47 -13.85
CA LYS A 68 5.84 -16.61 -12.39
C LYS A 68 4.93 -15.52 -11.81
N THR A 69 3.68 -15.48 -12.22
CA THR A 69 2.69 -14.45 -11.85
C THR A 69 2.44 -14.36 -10.34
N GLY A 70 2.73 -15.41 -9.57
CA GLY A 70 2.71 -15.40 -8.11
C GLY A 70 3.63 -14.34 -7.46
N LEU A 71 4.59 -13.80 -8.20
CA LEU A 71 5.45 -12.69 -7.74
C LEU A 71 4.70 -11.36 -7.60
N MET A 72 3.48 -11.21 -8.12
CA MET A 72 2.67 -10.01 -7.95
C MET A 72 2.50 -9.64 -6.47
N GLY A 73 2.23 -10.63 -5.60
CA GLY A 73 2.11 -10.40 -4.16
C GLY A 73 3.41 -9.90 -3.52
N PHE A 74 4.57 -10.31 -4.04
CA PHE A 74 5.86 -9.80 -3.60
C PHE A 74 6.00 -8.30 -3.92
N PHE A 75 5.68 -7.91 -5.16
CA PHE A 75 5.78 -6.51 -5.58
C PHE A 75 4.81 -5.60 -4.83
N VAL A 76 3.55 -6.02 -4.67
CA VAL A 76 2.57 -5.30 -3.85
C VAL A 76 3.12 -5.12 -2.43
N GLY A 77 3.67 -6.18 -1.83
CA GLY A 77 4.28 -6.10 -0.50
C GLY A 77 5.45 -5.12 -0.40
N GLN A 78 6.30 -5.02 -1.42
CA GLN A 78 7.40 -4.05 -1.46
C GLN A 78 6.90 -2.61 -1.53
N VAL A 79 5.92 -2.32 -2.39
CA VAL A 79 5.32 -0.97 -2.51
C VAL A 79 4.61 -0.59 -1.21
N MET A 80 3.84 -1.50 -0.62
CA MET A 80 3.19 -1.27 0.68
C MET A 80 4.23 -0.99 1.77
N ARG A 81 5.37 -1.69 1.78
CA ARG A 81 6.44 -1.43 2.75
C ARG A 81 7.07 -0.05 2.56
N GLN A 82 7.34 0.34 1.31
CA GLN A 82 7.98 1.62 0.99
C GLN A 82 7.08 2.82 1.33
N THR A 83 5.76 2.64 1.29
CA THR A 83 4.77 3.66 1.68
C THR A 83 4.34 3.56 3.15
N GLY A 84 4.99 2.72 3.96
CA GLY A 84 4.61 2.54 5.37
C GLY A 84 3.21 1.95 5.57
N GLY A 85 2.68 1.24 4.58
CA GLY A 85 1.36 0.61 4.60
C GLY A 85 0.19 1.55 4.27
N THR A 86 0.49 2.76 3.79
CA THR A 86 -0.50 3.79 3.45
C THR A 86 -0.96 3.71 2.00
N ALA A 87 -0.22 3.07 1.09
CA ALA A 87 -0.68 2.96 -0.29
C ALA A 87 -1.99 2.18 -0.40
N ASN A 88 -2.82 2.57 -1.37
CA ASN A 88 -4.00 1.82 -1.75
C ASN A 88 -3.58 0.49 -2.45
N PRO A 89 -3.89 -0.68 -1.88
CA PRO A 89 -3.45 -1.96 -2.43
C PRO A 89 -4.04 -2.29 -3.81
N GLU A 90 -5.26 -1.84 -4.10
CA GLU A 90 -5.91 -2.05 -5.39
C GLU A 90 -5.23 -1.22 -6.48
N LEU A 91 -4.94 0.04 -6.16
CA LEU A 91 -4.25 0.94 -7.08
C LEU A 91 -2.81 0.49 -7.33
N VAL A 92 -2.09 0.09 -6.28
CA VAL A 92 -0.74 -0.48 -6.38
C VAL A 92 -0.73 -1.71 -7.28
N ARG A 93 -1.68 -2.63 -7.10
CA ARG A 93 -1.79 -3.82 -7.95
C ARG A 93 -1.99 -3.43 -9.41
N ARG A 94 -2.91 -2.51 -9.71
CA ARG A 94 -3.15 -2.04 -11.09
C ARG A 94 -1.91 -1.43 -11.72
N LEU A 95 -1.22 -0.55 -11.00
CA LEU A 95 0.01 0.09 -11.49
C LEU A 95 1.12 -0.94 -11.73
N LEU A 96 1.25 -1.94 -10.86
CA LEU A 96 2.20 -3.04 -11.04
C LEU A 96 1.86 -3.92 -12.24
N GLU A 97 0.59 -4.27 -12.45
CA GLU A 97 0.12 -5.02 -13.62
C GLU A 97 0.46 -4.26 -14.90
N GLN A 98 0.10 -2.97 -14.98
CA GLN A 98 0.46 -2.11 -16.11
C GLN A 98 1.97 -2.06 -16.37
N ARG A 99 2.77 -2.09 -15.30
CA ARG A 99 4.22 -1.94 -15.40
C ARG A 99 4.97 -3.24 -15.70
N LEU A 100 4.43 -4.38 -15.29
CA LEU A 100 5.05 -5.69 -15.41
C LEU A 100 4.51 -6.51 -16.59
N ASP A 101 3.26 -6.28 -17.00
CA ASP A 101 2.64 -6.93 -18.17
C ASP A 101 2.90 -6.15 -19.48
N GLY A 102 3.42 -4.92 -19.37
CA GLY A 102 3.83 -4.05 -20.49
C GLY A 102 5.24 -4.29 -21.03
#